data_AF-A0A2R6R8M6-F1
#
_entry.id   AF-A0A2R6R8M6-F1
#
_cell.length_a   1.000
_cell.length_b   1.000
_cell.length_c   1.000
_cell.angle_alpha   90.00
_cell.angle_beta   90.00
_cell.angle_gamma   90.00
#
_symmetry.space_group_name_H-M   'P 1'
#
loop_
_entity.id
_entity.type
_entity.pdbx_description
1 polymer ?
#
loop_
_entity_poly.entity_id
_entity_poly.type
_entity_poly.pdbx_seq_one_letter_code
_entity_poly.pdbx_strand_id
1 'polypeptide(L)'
;MSEMAQTDPEGIDGVRMTWNAWPRSKVEASKCVIPLAASISPIRSHPDVPTLPYAPLRCRACSAVFSPFCRVDFAALIWICPLCFQRNPFPQHYSAISATNVPAELYPQYTTIEYSLPTPHHPDQSSPPSSGVFVFVLDTCMIEEELGLAKSALKQAIGLLPDNALVGFVSFGTQVQVHELGFSDLAKVYVFRGSKELSKDQVLDQLGLGVAGRRTGPGFQKGAPGGFPGIKRFLLPASECEYTLDSLLDELGTDQWPVPPGSRSLRCTGVALSIAAGLLGACSAGTPTRIVALVGGPCTEGPGTVTHLILL
;
A
#
# COMPACT_ATOMS: atom_id res chain seq x y z
N MET A 1 43.31 2.11 14.87
CA MET A 1 42.02 2.55 15.42
C MET A 1 40.98 1.68 14.73
N SER A 2 40.67 0.54 15.33
CA SER A 2 39.64 -0.35 14.80
C SER A 2 38.30 0.35 14.97
N GLU A 3 37.61 0.67 13.86
CA GLU A 3 36.18 0.92 13.87
C GLU A 3 35.55 -0.24 14.64
N MET A 4 35.10 0.02 15.87
CA MET A 4 34.24 -0.91 16.57
C MET A 4 33.00 -1.02 15.68
N ALA A 5 32.84 -2.17 15.01
CA ALA A 5 31.63 -2.49 14.29
C ALA A 5 30.46 -2.14 15.21
N GLN A 6 29.63 -1.20 14.75
CA GLN A 6 28.45 -0.77 15.50
C GLN A 6 27.59 -2.02 15.64
N THR A 7 27.67 -2.68 16.80
CA THR A 7 26.85 -3.84 17.11
C THR A 7 25.42 -3.39 16.97
N ASP A 8 24.71 -3.96 16.02
CA ASP A 8 23.31 -3.66 15.75
C ASP A 8 22.54 -3.71 17.09
N PRO A 9 22.08 -2.56 17.61
CA PRO A 9 21.51 -2.48 18.95
C PRO A 9 20.17 -3.21 19.06
N GLU A 10 19.52 -3.52 17.93
CA GLU A 10 18.25 -4.25 17.86
C GLU A 10 18.46 -5.75 17.51
N GLY A 11 19.67 -6.13 17.10
CA GLY A 11 20.03 -7.49 16.69
C GLY A 11 19.17 -8.08 15.56
N ILE A 12 19.28 -9.40 15.39
CA ILE A 12 18.54 -10.16 14.37
C ILE A 12 17.01 -10.02 14.50
N ASP A 13 16.51 -9.81 15.72
CA ASP A 13 15.08 -9.75 16.00
C ASP A 13 14.44 -8.40 15.65
N GLY A 14 15.24 -7.33 15.47
CA GLY A 14 14.69 -5.99 15.24
C GLY A 14 13.83 -5.50 16.40
N VAL A 15 14.15 -5.96 17.63
CA VAL A 15 13.41 -5.63 18.85
C VAL A 15 14.30 -4.91 19.84
N ARG A 16 13.81 -3.76 20.33
CA ARG A 16 14.44 -3.03 21.43
C ARG A 16 13.46 -2.84 22.59
N MET A 17 13.77 -3.45 23.72
CA MET A 17 12.98 -3.32 24.94
C MET A 17 13.42 -2.10 25.76
N THR A 18 12.49 -1.46 26.47
CA THR A 18 12.83 -0.49 27.52
C THR A 18 13.56 -1.15 28.69
N TRP A 19 13.22 -2.40 28.98
CA TRP A 19 13.84 -3.24 30.00
C TRP A 19 14.02 -4.68 29.49
N ASN A 20 15.25 -5.19 29.51
CA ASN A 20 15.55 -6.59 29.17
C ASN A 20 15.36 -7.55 30.36
N ALA A 21 15.13 -7.01 31.56
CA ALA A 21 14.78 -7.77 32.75
C ALA A 21 13.46 -7.23 33.30
N TRP A 22 12.46 -8.09 33.42
CA TRP A 22 11.11 -7.67 33.78
C TRP A 22 10.90 -7.71 35.30
N PRO A 23 10.09 -6.79 35.86
CA PRO A 23 9.68 -6.86 37.26
C PRO A 23 8.92 -8.17 37.51
N ARG A 24 9.19 -8.83 38.65
CA ARG A 24 8.61 -10.14 38.96
C ARG A 24 7.27 -10.04 39.70
N SER A 25 6.90 -8.84 40.14
CA SER A 25 5.64 -8.56 40.81
C SER A 25 4.98 -7.27 40.31
N LYS A 26 3.67 -7.16 40.52
CA LYS A 26 2.91 -5.94 40.20
C LYS A 26 3.39 -4.72 41.00
N VAL A 27 3.89 -4.92 42.22
CA VAL A 27 4.39 -3.84 43.09
C VAL A 27 5.72 -3.30 42.60
N GLU A 28 6.61 -4.16 42.10
CA GLU A 28 7.84 -3.73 41.43
C GLU A 28 7.51 -3.01 40.12
N ALA A 29 6.60 -3.57 39.34
CA ALA A 29 6.16 -2.95 38.08
C ALA A 29 5.56 -1.56 38.29
N SER A 30 4.77 -1.34 39.35
CA SER A 30 4.20 -0.02 39.65
C SER A 30 5.23 1.02 40.09
N LYS A 31 6.44 0.59 40.47
CA LYS A 31 7.56 1.49 40.81
C LYS A 31 8.42 1.82 39.59
N CYS A 32 8.28 1.10 38.49
CA CYS A 32 8.98 1.39 37.24
C CYS A 32 8.41 2.69 36.64
N VAL A 33 9.21 3.76 36.67
CA VAL A 33 8.84 5.05 36.06
C VAL A 33 8.73 4.92 34.53
N ILE A 34 9.61 4.13 33.92
CA ILE A 34 9.58 3.82 32.48
C ILE A 34 8.75 2.55 32.29
N PRO A 35 7.71 2.57 31.45
CA PRO A 35 6.88 1.39 31.21
C PRO A 35 7.68 0.28 30.52
N LEU A 36 7.25 -0.96 30.71
CA LEU A 36 7.71 -2.08 29.91
C LEU A 36 7.14 -1.96 28.50
N ALA A 37 7.99 -1.66 27.52
CA ALA A 37 7.61 -1.44 26.14
C ALA A 37 8.68 -2.00 25.18
N ALA A 38 8.28 -2.23 23.94
CA ALA A 38 9.15 -2.71 22.87
C ALA A 38 8.99 -1.80 21.63
N SER A 39 10.10 -1.41 21.03
CA SER A 39 10.15 -0.96 19.64
C SER A 39 10.43 -2.19 18.79
N ILE A 40 9.59 -2.45 17.79
CA ILE A 40 9.67 -3.64 16.93
C ILE A 40 9.68 -3.17 15.48
N SER A 41 10.59 -3.71 14.68
CA SER A 41 10.73 -3.45 13.24
C SER A 41 10.31 -4.71 12.44
N PRO A 42 9.01 -4.92 12.12
CA PRO A 42 8.52 -6.23 11.67
C PRO A 42 8.96 -6.64 10.26
N ILE A 43 9.25 -5.67 9.38
CA ILE A 43 9.64 -5.89 7.98
C ILE A 43 11.10 -5.44 7.79
N ARG A 44 11.95 -5.78 8.76
CA ARG A 44 13.37 -5.45 8.70
C ARG A 44 14.11 -6.53 7.93
N SER A 45 14.82 -6.13 6.88
CA SER A 45 15.74 -7.03 6.18
C SER A 45 16.98 -7.28 7.03
N HIS A 46 17.37 -8.54 7.19
CA HIS A 46 18.59 -8.94 7.88
C HIS A 46 19.18 -10.20 7.21
N PRO A 47 20.49 -10.25 6.92
CA PRO A 47 21.10 -11.34 6.14
C PRO A 47 20.98 -12.71 6.82
N ASP A 48 20.94 -12.74 8.15
CA ASP A 48 20.84 -13.98 8.93
C ASP A 48 19.40 -14.46 9.16
N VAL A 49 18.38 -13.72 8.72
CA VAL A 49 16.97 -14.14 8.85
C VAL A 49 16.63 -15.06 7.68
N PRO A 50 16.35 -16.36 7.92
CA PRO A 50 16.04 -17.30 6.84
C PRO A 50 14.58 -17.14 6.37
N THR A 51 14.37 -17.35 5.08
CA THR A 51 13.03 -17.49 4.47
C THR A 51 12.72 -18.96 4.24
N LEU A 52 11.67 -19.46 4.90
CA LEU A 52 11.23 -20.85 4.85
C LEU A 52 10.15 -21.03 3.76
N PRO A 53 10.31 -21.96 2.80
CA PRO A 53 9.41 -22.11 1.65
C PRO A 53 8.17 -22.97 1.96
N TYR A 54 7.61 -22.83 3.15
CA TYR A 54 6.46 -23.61 3.62
C TYR A 54 5.64 -22.85 4.65
N ALA A 55 4.45 -23.36 4.97
CA ALA A 55 3.55 -22.73 5.92
C ALA A 55 3.99 -22.95 7.38
N PRO A 56 3.83 -21.95 8.26
CA PRO A 56 4.18 -22.07 9.67
C PRO A 56 3.31 -23.10 10.39
N LEU A 57 3.93 -23.89 11.28
CA LEU A 57 3.20 -24.74 12.20
C LEU A 57 2.55 -23.87 13.31
N ARG A 58 1.23 -23.97 13.46
CA ARG A 58 0.46 -23.15 14.41
C ARG A 58 -0.13 -23.98 15.54
N CYS A 59 -0.14 -23.41 16.74
CA CYS A 59 -0.79 -23.99 17.90
C CYS A 59 -2.30 -24.06 17.66
N ARG A 60 -2.91 -25.23 17.87
CA ARG A 60 -4.35 -25.44 17.63
C ARG A 60 -5.28 -24.66 18.56
N ALA A 61 -4.76 -24.19 19.70
CA ALA A 61 -5.54 -23.49 20.72
C ALA A 61 -5.39 -21.95 20.63
N CYS A 62 -4.17 -21.44 20.51
CA CYS A 62 -3.91 -19.99 20.53
C CYS A 62 -3.34 -19.43 19.22
N SER A 63 -3.19 -20.25 18.18
CA SER A 63 -2.61 -19.88 16.88
C SER A 63 -1.15 -19.39 16.90
N ALA A 64 -0.47 -19.43 18.06
CA ALA A 64 0.94 -19.12 18.17
C ALA A 64 1.78 -20.00 17.23
N VAL A 65 2.77 -19.38 16.59
CA VAL A 65 3.66 -20.06 15.64
C VAL A 65 4.73 -20.86 16.39
N PHE A 66 5.07 -22.02 15.85
CA PHE A 66 6.17 -22.85 16.32
C PHE A 66 7.51 -22.09 16.28
N SER A 67 8.31 -22.24 17.32
CA SER A 67 9.52 -21.43 17.53
C SER A 67 10.56 -22.17 18.38
N PRO A 68 11.79 -21.63 18.52
CA PRO A 68 12.85 -22.28 19.31
C PRO A 68 12.51 -22.43 20.80
N PHE A 69 11.50 -21.71 21.28
CA PHE A 69 11.03 -21.75 22.66
C PHE A 69 10.01 -22.88 22.91
N CYS A 70 9.57 -23.59 21.87
CA CYS A 70 8.71 -24.76 22.00
C CYS A 70 9.47 -25.95 22.58
N ARG A 71 8.85 -26.69 23.51
CA ARG A 71 9.39 -27.98 23.96
C ARG A 71 8.90 -29.09 23.05
N VAL A 72 9.79 -29.99 22.65
CA VAL A 72 9.49 -31.10 21.74
C VAL A 72 9.66 -32.43 22.46
N ASP A 73 8.68 -33.31 22.28
CA ASP A 73 8.78 -34.73 22.63
C ASP A 73 8.85 -35.52 21.32
N PHE A 74 10.07 -35.95 20.97
CA PHE A 74 10.33 -36.70 19.74
C PHE A 74 9.76 -38.12 19.78
N ALA A 75 9.57 -38.71 20.97
CA ALA A 75 9.03 -40.07 21.08
C ALA A 75 7.52 -40.08 20.83
N ALA A 76 6.81 -39.09 21.39
CA ALA A 76 5.37 -38.94 21.18
C ALA A 76 5.02 -38.15 19.90
N LEU A 77 6.01 -37.59 19.20
CA LEU A 77 5.84 -36.72 18.03
C LEU A 77 4.90 -35.55 18.32
N ILE A 78 5.12 -34.86 19.44
CA ILE A 78 4.36 -33.67 19.85
C ILE A 78 5.28 -32.50 20.19
N TRP A 79 4.73 -31.30 20.10
CA TRP A 79 5.35 -30.08 20.64
C TRP A 79 4.40 -29.35 21.60
N ILE A 80 4.98 -28.62 22.54
CA ILE A 80 4.28 -27.89 23.59
C ILE A 80 4.46 -26.39 23.32
N CYS A 81 3.33 -25.69 23.14
CA CYS A 81 3.32 -24.26 22.91
C CYS A 81 3.83 -23.50 24.17
N PRO A 82 4.79 -22.56 24.03
CA PRO A 82 5.32 -21.83 25.18
C PRO A 82 4.35 -20.78 25.74
N LEU A 83 3.30 -20.40 24.99
CA LEU A 83 2.35 -19.38 25.41
C LEU A 83 1.16 -19.97 26.18
N CYS A 84 0.54 -21.04 25.68
CA CYS A 84 -0.67 -21.62 26.29
C CYS A 84 -0.46 -23.04 26.83
N PHE A 85 0.74 -23.60 26.72
CA PHE A 85 1.09 -24.97 27.15
C PHE A 85 0.30 -26.09 26.46
N GLN A 86 -0.41 -25.80 25.38
CA GLN A 86 -1.11 -26.80 24.58
C GLN A 86 -0.11 -27.77 23.96
N ARG A 87 -0.40 -29.07 24.10
CA ARG A 87 0.26 -30.15 23.36
C ARG A 87 -0.34 -30.24 21.96
N ASN A 88 0.50 -30.15 20.94
CA ASN A 88 0.14 -30.19 19.53
C ASN A 88 0.86 -31.36 18.85
N PRO A 89 0.16 -32.26 18.14
CA PRO A 89 0.82 -33.29 17.35
C PRO A 89 1.53 -32.67 16.13
N PHE A 90 2.65 -33.26 15.74
CA PHE A 90 3.28 -32.92 14.46
C PHE A 90 2.43 -33.43 13.28
N PRO A 91 2.35 -32.65 12.18
CA PRO A 91 1.79 -33.16 10.93
C PRO A 91 2.59 -34.33 10.35
N GLN A 92 1.99 -35.08 9.42
CA GLN A 92 2.63 -36.26 8.82
C GLN A 92 3.98 -35.97 8.13
N HIS A 93 4.14 -34.80 7.52
CA HIS A 93 5.39 -34.39 6.88
C HIS A 93 6.54 -34.10 7.87
N TYR A 94 6.24 -34.02 9.17
CA TYR A 94 7.22 -33.92 10.27
C TYR A 94 7.52 -35.28 10.92
N SER A 95 7.04 -36.41 10.36
CA SER A 95 7.21 -37.75 10.95
C SER A 95 8.66 -38.19 11.17
N ALA A 96 9.61 -37.63 10.41
CA ALA A 96 11.04 -37.92 10.54
C ALA A 96 11.77 -37.04 11.58
N ILE A 97 11.05 -36.20 12.33
CA ILE A 97 11.66 -35.30 13.30
C ILE A 97 12.37 -36.08 14.41
N SER A 98 13.58 -35.68 14.75
CA SER A 98 14.39 -36.31 15.80
C SER A 98 15.35 -35.29 16.42
N ALA A 99 16.08 -35.69 17.46
CA ALA A 99 17.09 -34.83 18.08
C ALA A 99 18.21 -34.39 17.13
N THR A 100 18.46 -35.15 16.05
CA THR A 100 19.47 -34.83 15.02
C THR A 100 18.86 -34.29 13.72
N ASN A 101 17.53 -34.34 13.59
CA ASN A 101 16.79 -33.90 12.42
C ASN A 101 15.64 -32.98 12.86
N VAL A 102 15.96 -31.72 13.10
CA VAL A 102 15.02 -30.70 13.54
C VAL A 102 14.74 -29.70 12.40
N PRO A 103 13.51 -29.18 12.31
CA PRO A 103 13.19 -28.11 11.38
C PRO A 103 13.90 -26.81 11.74
N ALA A 104 13.95 -25.88 10.78
CA ALA A 104 14.64 -24.61 10.94
C ALA A 104 14.14 -23.83 12.17
N GLU A 105 12.83 -23.85 12.41
CA GLU A 105 12.17 -23.16 13.51
C GLU A 105 12.65 -23.56 14.92
N LEU A 106 13.37 -24.66 15.08
CA LEU A 106 13.91 -25.09 16.37
C LEU A 106 15.37 -24.67 16.59
N TYR A 107 16.06 -24.15 15.59
CA TYR A 107 17.43 -23.67 15.79
C TYR A 107 17.41 -22.45 16.73
N PRO A 108 18.19 -22.44 17.82
CA PRO A 108 18.18 -21.33 18.79
C PRO A 108 18.52 -19.96 18.20
N GLN A 109 19.27 -19.92 17.11
CA GLN A 109 19.61 -18.68 16.38
C GLN A 109 18.49 -18.17 15.46
N TYR A 110 17.46 -18.97 15.19
CA TYR A 110 16.34 -18.60 14.31
C TYR A 110 15.12 -18.16 15.14
N THR A 111 15.34 -17.14 15.98
CA THR A 111 14.28 -16.47 16.76
C THR A 111 13.37 -15.61 15.87
N THR A 112 13.92 -15.14 14.75
CA THR A 112 13.21 -14.39 13.70
C THR A 112 13.42 -15.09 12.36
N ILE A 113 12.30 -15.39 11.68
CA ILE A 113 12.25 -16.12 10.41
C ILE A 113 11.12 -15.56 9.56
N GLU A 114 11.25 -15.68 8.24
CA GLU A 114 10.20 -15.35 7.29
C GLU A 114 9.62 -16.63 6.69
N TYR A 115 8.31 -16.65 6.42
CA TYR A 115 7.66 -17.77 5.73
C TYR A 115 7.20 -17.29 4.36
N SER A 116 7.70 -17.95 3.31
CA SER A 116 7.16 -17.81 1.96
C SER A 116 6.01 -18.81 1.81
N LEU A 117 4.78 -18.29 1.85
CA LEU A 117 3.60 -19.12 1.67
C LEU A 117 3.44 -19.47 0.19
N PRO A 118 3.23 -20.75 -0.16
CA PRO A 118 2.82 -21.11 -1.50
C PRO A 118 1.54 -20.34 -1.81
N THR A 119 1.59 -19.44 -2.79
CA THR A 119 0.38 -18.77 -3.26
C THR A 119 -0.53 -19.88 -3.79
N PRO A 120 -1.76 -20.03 -3.29
CA PRO A 120 -2.65 -21.02 -3.86
C PRO A 120 -2.77 -20.70 -5.35
N HIS A 121 -2.24 -21.59 -6.19
CA HIS A 121 -2.40 -21.51 -7.63
C HIS A 121 -3.90 -21.49 -7.90
N HIS A 122 -4.46 -20.30 -8.09
CA HIS A 122 -5.75 -20.18 -8.74
C HIS A 122 -5.48 -20.67 -10.17
N PRO A 123 -6.17 -21.70 -10.67
CA PRO A 123 -5.84 -22.36 -11.94
C PRO A 123 -5.89 -21.42 -13.17
N ASP A 124 -6.37 -20.18 -13.02
CA ASP A 124 -6.39 -19.13 -14.05
C ASP A 124 -5.23 -18.11 -13.99
N GLN A 125 -4.28 -18.24 -13.05
CA GLN A 125 -3.20 -17.25 -12.89
C GLN A 125 -1.99 -17.55 -13.78
N SER A 126 -2.11 -17.17 -15.06
CA SER A 126 -0.97 -16.73 -15.88
C SER A 126 -0.55 -15.28 -15.55
N SER A 127 -1.24 -14.62 -14.62
CA SER A 127 -0.95 -13.24 -14.22
C SER A 127 0.12 -13.21 -13.11
N PRO A 128 1.21 -12.43 -13.28
CA PRO A 128 2.21 -12.22 -12.23
C PRO A 128 1.57 -11.66 -10.94
N PRO A 129 2.21 -11.83 -9.76
CA PRO A 129 1.73 -11.30 -8.49
C PRO A 129 1.33 -9.83 -8.64
N SER A 130 0.20 -9.44 -8.04
CA SER A 130 -0.35 -8.10 -8.23
C SER A 130 0.64 -7.05 -7.75
N SER A 131 1.25 -6.29 -8.66
CA SER A 131 2.25 -5.26 -8.35
C SER A 131 1.66 -3.99 -7.72
N GLY A 132 0.39 -4.06 -7.31
CA GLY A 132 -0.36 -2.96 -6.70
C GLY A 132 -0.91 -1.97 -7.70
N VAL A 133 -1.64 -0.99 -7.16
CA VAL A 133 -2.26 0.11 -7.91
C VAL A 133 -1.72 1.43 -7.39
N PHE A 134 -1.25 2.28 -8.28
CA PHE A 134 -0.72 3.60 -7.98
C PHE A 134 -1.58 4.66 -8.65
N VAL A 135 -2.12 5.59 -7.89
CA VAL A 135 -2.80 6.77 -8.44
C VAL A 135 -1.97 8.00 -8.10
N PHE A 136 -1.44 8.63 -9.15
CA PHE A 136 -0.69 9.87 -9.03
C PHE A 136 -1.66 11.05 -9.07
N VAL A 137 -1.53 11.95 -8.10
CA VAL A 137 -2.38 13.13 -7.93
C VAL A 137 -1.49 14.36 -7.99
N LEU A 138 -1.58 15.13 -9.07
CA LEU A 138 -0.71 16.28 -9.32
C LEU A 138 -1.46 17.60 -9.20
N ASP A 139 -0.99 18.46 -8.32
CA ASP A 139 -1.43 19.84 -8.20
C ASP A 139 -0.91 20.68 -9.37
N THR A 140 -1.78 21.51 -9.95
CA THR A 140 -1.44 22.43 -11.06
C THR A 140 -1.45 23.90 -10.62
N CYS A 141 -1.78 24.21 -9.36
CA CYS A 141 -1.76 25.55 -8.79
C CYS A 141 -0.37 25.94 -8.27
N MET A 142 0.64 25.84 -9.14
CA MET A 142 2.04 26.17 -8.88
C MET A 142 2.66 26.92 -10.06
N ILE A 143 3.88 27.44 -9.90
CA ILE A 143 4.60 28.11 -11.00
C ILE A 143 5.08 27.08 -12.04
N GLU A 144 5.27 27.51 -13.29
CA GLU A 144 5.62 26.62 -14.41
C GLU A 144 6.91 25.83 -14.15
N GLU A 145 7.91 26.45 -13.53
CA GLU A 145 9.18 25.79 -13.18
C GLU A 145 8.97 24.63 -12.20
N GLU A 146 8.22 24.85 -11.12
CA GLU A 146 7.89 23.81 -10.14
C GLU A 146 7.05 22.70 -10.76
N LEU A 147 6.10 23.05 -11.63
CA LEU A 147 5.30 22.06 -12.36
C LEU A 147 6.17 21.22 -13.29
N GLY A 148 7.14 21.82 -13.98
CA GLY A 148 8.10 21.12 -14.83
C GLY A 148 8.95 20.11 -14.05
N LEU A 149 9.41 20.50 -12.86
CA LEU A 149 10.14 19.60 -11.95
C LEU A 149 9.24 18.46 -11.44
N ALA A 150 8.00 18.77 -11.04
CA ALA A 150 7.04 17.77 -10.55
C ALA A 150 6.69 16.74 -11.63
N LYS A 151 6.46 17.19 -12.88
CA LYS A 151 6.25 16.30 -14.04
C LYS A 151 7.44 15.38 -14.24
N SER A 152 8.66 15.92 -14.26
CA SER A 152 9.89 15.15 -14.47
C SER A 152 10.08 14.08 -13.39
N ALA A 153 9.85 14.44 -12.12
CA ALA A 153 9.89 13.50 -11.00
C ALA A 153 8.81 12.41 -11.11
N LEU A 154 7.62 12.76 -11.61
CA LEU A 154 6.53 11.82 -11.82
C LEU A 154 6.87 10.78 -12.90
N LYS A 155 7.39 11.23 -14.05
CA LYS A 155 7.85 10.37 -15.14
C LYS A 155 8.89 9.37 -14.64
N GLN A 156 9.89 9.86 -13.89
CA GLN A 156 10.90 9.01 -13.28
C GLN A 156 10.29 8.00 -12.29
N ALA A 157 9.36 8.43 -11.44
CA ALA A 157 8.72 7.53 -10.47
C ALA A 157 7.89 6.43 -11.16
N ILE A 158 7.20 6.75 -12.25
CA ILE A 158 6.44 5.78 -13.06
C ILE A 158 7.39 4.77 -13.70
N GLY A 159 8.53 5.21 -14.24
CA GLY A 159 9.55 4.32 -14.83
C GLY A 159 10.26 3.39 -13.83
N LEU A 160 10.08 3.60 -12.53
CA LEU A 160 10.58 2.70 -11.46
C LEU A 160 9.54 1.66 -11.01
N LEU A 161 8.30 1.75 -11.50
CA LEU A 161 7.24 0.80 -11.15
C LEU A 161 7.44 -0.52 -11.90
N PRO A 162 7.01 -1.67 -11.32
CA PRO A 162 6.92 -2.91 -12.08
C PRO A 162 5.97 -2.78 -13.28
N ASP A 163 6.30 -3.42 -14.39
CA ASP A 163 5.57 -3.32 -15.67
C ASP A 163 4.05 -3.58 -15.57
N ASN A 164 3.66 -4.49 -14.67
CA ASN A 164 2.28 -4.91 -14.44
C ASN A 164 1.58 -4.13 -13.31
N ALA A 165 2.25 -3.15 -12.68
CA ALA A 165 1.63 -2.26 -11.70
C ALA A 165 0.60 -1.38 -12.40
N LEU A 166 -0.60 -1.27 -11.83
CA LEU A 166 -1.63 -0.44 -12.42
C LEU A 166 -1.41 1.03 -12.04
N VAL A 167 -1.46 1.92 -13.01
CA VAL A 167 -1.24 3.35 -12.85
C VAL A 167 -2.48 4.12 -13.28
N GLY A 168 -2.88 5.09 -12.45
CA GLY A 168 -3.89 6.09 -12.77
C GLY A 168 -3.37 7.50 -12.51
N PHE A 169 -3.98 8.48 -13.15
CA PHE A 169 -3.58 9.88 -13.05
C PHE A 169 -4.76 10.82 -12.80
N VAL A 170 -4.56 11.73 -11.86
CA VAL A 170 -5.49 12.81 -11.49
C VAL A 170 -4.69 14.11 -11.43
N SER A 171 -5.13 15.14 -12.13
CA SER A 171 -4.63 16.51 -11.92
C SER A 171 -5.67 17.33 -11.19
N PHE A 172 -5.25 18.35 -10.44
CA PHE A 172 -6.18 19.24 -9.77
C PHE A 172 -5.64 20.66 -9.57
N GLY A 173 -6.57 21.61 -9.54
CA GLY A 173 -6.34 22.99 -9.14
C GLY A 173 -7.61 23.53 -8.49
N THR A 174 -8.28 24.45 -9.18
CA THR A 174 -9.67 24.86 -8.85
C THR A 174 -10.68 23.71 -9.04
N GLN A 175 -10.41 22.79 -9.95
CA GLN A 175 -11.23 21.62 -10.26
C GLN A 175 -10.38 20.36 -10.22
N VAL A 176 -11.01 19.20 -10.07
CA VAL A 176 -10.33 17.90 -10.13
C VAL A 176 -10.58 17.26 -11.48
N GLN A 177 -9.53 16.74 -12.10
CA GLN A 177 -9.53 16.14 -13.43
C GLN A 177 -9.03 14.69 -13.33
N VAL A 178 -9.91 13.74 -13.60
CA VAL A 178 -9.57 12.30 -13.66
C VAL A 178 -9.35 11.91 -15.12
N HIS A 179 -8.17 11.40 -15.44
CA HIS A 179 -7.75 11.13 -16.81
C HIS A 179 -8.01 9.68 -17.21
N GLU A 180 -8.64 9.48 -18.37
CA GLU A 180 -8.87 8.17 -18.97
C GLU A 180 -7.65 7.79 -19.82
N LEU A 181 -6.79 6.90 -19.32
CA LEU A 181 -5.54 6.49 -19.98
C LEU A 181 -5.76 5.43 -21.07
N GLY A 182 -6.85 4.66 -20.98
CA GLY A 182 -7.20 3.54 -21.87
C GLY A 182 -7.62 3.93 -23.29
N PHE A 183 -7.61 5.23 -23.62
CA PHE A 183 -8.02 5.72 -24.93
C PHE A 183 -6.92 6.63 -25.50
N SER A 184 -6.00 6.05 -26.27
CA SER A 184 -4.83 6.75 -26.82
C SER A 184 -5.16 7.73 -27.95
N ASP A 185 -6.29 7.55 -28.63
CA ASP A 185 -6.66 8.39 -29.78
C ASP A 185 -7.09 9.81 -29.39
N LEU A 186 -7.62 9.98 -28.17
CA LEU A 186 -8.06 11.28 -27.65
C LEU A 186 -7.97 11.32 -26.12
N ALA A 187 -7.36 12.38 -25.59
CA ALA A 187 -7.38 12.63 -24.16
C ALA A 187 -8.81 12.87 -23.66
N LYS A 188 -9.33 11.96 -22.85
CA LYS A 188 -10.64 12.09 -22.22
C LYS A 188 -10.49 12.30 -20.73
N VAL A 189 -11.10 13.37 -20.23
CA VAL A 189 -10.95 13.83 -18.85
C VAL A 189 -12.33 14.03 -18.21
N TYR A 190 -12.49 13.52 -16.99
CA TYR A 190 -13.68 13.72 -16.16
C TYR A 190 -13.41 14.83 -15.16
N VAL A 191 -14.23 15.87 -15.19
CA VAL A 191 -14.02 17.08 -14.39
C VAL A 191 -15.03 17.15 -13.25
N PHE A 192 -14.53 17.30 -12.03
CA PHE A 192 -15.31 17.41 -10.82
C PHE A 192 -15.11 18.77 -10.16
N ARG A 193 -16.16 19.30 -9.55
CA ARG A 193 -16.12 20.59 -8.86
C ARG A 193 -15.33 20.49 -7.56
N GLY A 194 -14.32 21.36 -7.40
CA GLY A 194 -13.44 21.40 -6.22
C GLY A 194 -14.12 21.82 -4.91
N SER A 195 -15.29 22.45 -4.98
CA SER A 195 -16.06 22.86 -3.79
C SER A 195 -16.98 21.79 -3.22
N LYS A 196 -17.20 20.67 -3.93
CA LYS A 196 -18.20 19.67 -3.55
C LYS A 196 -17.55 18.35 -3.19
N GLU A 197 -17.83 17.88 -1.97
CA GLU A 197 -17.50 16.51 -1.57
C GLU A 197 -18.38 15.49 -2.30
N LEU A 198 -17.77 14.40 -2.73
CA LEU A 198 -18.44 13.30 -3.41
C LEU A 198 -18.18 12.01 -2.63
N SER A 199 -19.21 11.20 -2.45
CA SER A 199 -19.04 9.85 -1.89
C SER A 199 -18.37 8.93 -2.91
N LYS A 200 -17.76 7.84 -2.42
CA LYS A 200 -17.22 6.77 -3.27
C LYS A 200 -18.21 6.34 -4.36
N ASP A 201 -19.45 6.05 -3.98
CA ASP A 201 -20.46 5.56 -4.93
C ASP A 201 -20.80 6.61 -6.00
N GLN A 202 -20.87 7.89 -5.63
CA GLN A 202 -21.09 8.98 -6.58
C GLN A 202 -19.93 9.15 -7.56
N VAL A 203 -18.69 9.00 -7.10
CA VAL A 203 -17.51 9.02 -7.97
C VAL A 203 -17.57 7.85 -8.95
N LEU A 204 -17.83 6.64 -8.45
CA LEU A 204 -17.92 5.45 -9.30
C LEU A 204 -19.05 5.57 -10.32
N ASP A 205 -20.22 6.06 -9.95
CA ASP A 205 -21.34 6.27 -10.87
C ASP A 205 -20.98 7.30 -11.96
N GLN A 206 -20.37 8.44 -11.60
CA GLN A 206 -19.98 9.49 -12.56
C GLN A 206 -18.87 9.04 -13.52
N LEU A 207 -17.98 8.15 -13.07
CA LEU A 207 -16.95 7.53 -13.91
C LEU A 207 -17.47 6.34 -14.74
N GLY A 208 -18.74 5.96 -14.56
CA GLY A 208 -19.35 4.79 -15.22
C GLY A 208 -18.84 3.44 -14.69
N LEU A 209 -18.35 3.42 -13.45
CA LEU A 209 -17.82 2.25 -12.74
C LEU A 209 -18.80 1.68 -11.71
N GLY A 210 -19.91 2.37 -11.45
CA GLY A 210 -20.93 1.94 -10.49
C GLY A 210 -21.77 0.76 -10.95
N VAL A 211 -22.60 0.24 -10.04
CA VAL A 211 -23.43 -0.99 -10.24
C VAL A 211 -24.41 -0.83 -11.42
N ALA A 212 -24.87 0.39 -11.69
CA ALA A 212 -25.74 0.70 -12.83
C ALA A 212 -25.00 0.58 -14.19
N GLY A 213 -23.68 0.82 -14.23
CA GLY A 213 -22.85 0.60 -15.42
C GLY A 213 -22.66 -0.88 -15.77
N ARG A 214 -22.95 -1.79 -14.83
CA ARG A 214 -22.96 -3.25 -15.03
C ARG A 214 -24.30 -3.78 -15.55
N ARG A 215 -25.39 -3.00 -15.48
CA ARG A 215 -26.71 -3.39 -16.00
C ARG A 215 -26.95 -2.74 -17.34
N THR A 216 -26.57 -3.44 -18.41
CA THR A 216 -27.15 -3.23 -19.73
C THR A 216 -28.65 -3.53 -19.67
N GLY A 217 -29.46 -2.52 -19.40
CA GLY A 217 -30.89 -2.53 -19.72
C GLY A 217 -31.08 -2.48 -21.25
N PRO A 218 -32.14 -3.11 -21.79
CA PRO A 218 -32.37 -3.11 -23.23
C PRO A 218 -32.86 -1.71 -23.64
N GLY A 219 -32.00 -0.89 -24.27
CA GLY A 219 -32.49 0.35 -24.89
C GLY A 219 -31.50 1.44 -25.28
N PHE A 220 -30.26 1.47 -24.78
CA PHE A 220 -29.29 2.50 -25.19
C PHE A 220 -27.91 1.91 -25.46
N GLN A 221 -27.72 1.37 -26.67
CA GLN A 221 -26.40 1.17 -27.24
C GLN A 221 -25.85 2.52 -27.70
N LYS A 222 -24.93 3.08 -26.91
CA LYS A 222 -23.77 3.80 -27.44
C LYS A 222 -22.51 3.11 -26.93
N GLY A 223 -22.33 1.87 -27.40
CA GLY A 223 -21.01 1.26 -27.43
C GLY A 223 -20.22 1.96 -28.52
N ALA A 224 -19.24 2.77 -28.13
CA ALA A 224 -18.15 3.10 -29.04
C ALA A 224 -17.39 1.79 -29.34
N PRO A 225 -17.07 1.50 -30.61
CA PRO A 225 -16.26 0.33 -30.94
C PRO A 225 -14.84 0.56 -30.43
N GLY A 226 -14.40 -0.24 -29.44
CA GLY A 226 -13.00 -0.28 -29.00
C GLY A 226 -12.70 0.10 -27.53
N GLY A 227 -13.68 0.48 -26.71
CA GLY A 227 -13.40 0.89 -25.32
C GLY A 227 -13.23 -0.28 -24.33
N PHE A 228 -12.13 -0.32 -23.59
CA PHE A 228 -11.92 -1.27 -22.48
C PHE A 228 -13.07 -1.19 -21.45
N PRO A 229 -13.71 -2.28 -21.02
CA PRO A 229 -14.78 -2.19 -20.03
C PRO A 229 -14.24 -1.97 -18.61
N GLY A 230 -14.86 -1.04 -17.86
CA GLY A 230 -14.66 -0.87 -16.42
C GLY A 230 -13.45 -0.02 -16.02
N ILE A 231 -12.87 -0.32 -14.85
CA ILE A 231 -11.80 0.48 -14.22
C ILE A 231 -10.50 0.51 -15.03
N LYS A 232 -10.30 -0.48 -15.91
CA LYS A 232 -9.13 -0.60 -16.79
C LYS A 232 -8.96 0.57 -17.78
N ARG A 233 -9.97 1.44 -17.93
CA ARG A 233 -9.84 2.67 -18.71
C ARG A 233 -9.09 3.77 -17.98
N PHE A 234 -9.14 3.76 -16.64
CA PHE A 234 -8.48 4.74 -15.78
C PHE A 234 -7.18 4.20 -15.21
N LEU A 235 -7.11 2.88 -15.02
CA LEU A 235 -5.97 2.18 -14.45
C LEU A 235 -5.39 1.21 -15.48
N LEU A 236 -4.22 1.53 -16.01
CA LEU A 236 -3.50 0.71 -16.98
C LEU A 236 -2.19 0.19 -16.40
N PRO A 237 -1.68 -0.97 -16.84
CA PRO A 237 -0.31 -1.38 -16.52
C PRO A 237 0.70 -0.29 -16.86
N ALA A 238 1.71 -0.09 -16.02
CA ALA A 238 2.75 0.92 -16.22
C ALA A 238 3.39 0.81 -17.62
N SER A 239 3.66 -0.42 -18.06
CA SER A 239 4.17 -0.74 -19.40
C SER A 239 3.24 -0.36 -20.56
N GLU A 240 1.93 -0.26 -20.33
CA GLU A 240 0.95 0.07 -21.36
C GLU A 240 0.63 1.57 -21.41
N CYS A 241 0.80 2.30 -20.31
CA CYS A 241 0.44 3.71 -20.23
C CYS A 241 1.60 4.69 -20.23
N GLU A 242 2.86 4.22 -20.25
CA GLU A 242 4.07 5.07 -20.18
C GLU A 242 4.03 6.21 -21.20
N TYR A 243 3.89 5.90 -22.49
CA TYR A 243 3.85 6.91 -23.56
C TYR A 243 2.66 7.88 -23.43
N THR A 244 1.48 7.35 -23.11
CA THR A 244 0.26 8.15 -22.94
C THR A 244 0.38 9.12 -21.78
N LEU A 245 0.92 8.66 -20.65
CA LEU A 245 1.17 9.51 -19.48
C LEU A 245 2.26 10.53 -19.75
N ASP A 246 3.32 10.16 -20.46
CA ASP A 246 4.39 11.09 -20.81
C ASP A 246 3.89 12.25 -21.66
N SER A 247 3.10 11.93 -22.69
CA SER A 247 2.46 12.92 -23.57
C SER A 247 1.50 13.82 -22.80
N LEU A 248 0.65 13.22 -21.95
CA LEU A 248 -0.27 13.94 -21.09
C LEU A 248 0.46 14.91 -20.15
N LEU A 249 1.53 14.44 -19.50
CA LEU A 249 2.33 15.24 -18.60
C LEU A 249 3.04 16.37 -19.33
N ASP A 250 3.52 16.17 -20.55
CA ASP A 250 4.14 17.24 -21.33
C ASP A 250 3.11 18.35 -21.66
N GLU A 251 1.89 17.97 -22.03
CA GLU A 251 0.81 18.92 -22.36
C GLU A 251 0.17 19.60 -21.15
N LEU A 252 0.30 19.05 -19.94
CA LEU A 252 -0.38 19.55 -18.74
C LEU A 252 0.10 20.96 -18.34
N GLY A 253 -0.75 21.97 -18.46
CA GLY A 253 -0.44 23.33 -18.02
C GLY A 253 -0.67 23.58 -16.53
N THR A 254 -0.25 24.76 -16.05
CA THR A 254 -0.66 25.30 -14.75
C THR A 254 -2.16 25.62 -14.74
N ASP A 255 -2.77 25.69 -13.56
CA ASP A 255 -4.18 26.07 -13.42
C ASP A 255 -4.40 27.50 -13.94
N GLN A 256 -5.22 27.65 -14.97
CA GLN A 256 -5.44 28.93 -15.65
C GLN A 256 -6.57 29.77 -15.01
N TRP A 257 -7.10 29.35 -13.86
CA TRP A 257 -8.14 30.11 -13.16
C TRP A 257 -7.56 31.42 -12.60
N PRO A 258 -8.19 32.58 -12.88
CA PRO A 258 -7.67 33.87 -12.42
C PRO A 258 -7.53 33.93 -10.90
N VAL A 259 -6.36 34.36 -10.43
CA VAL A 259 -6.09 34.58 -9.00
C VAL A 259 -6.05 36.09 -8.73
N PRO A 260 -6.96 36.63 -7.91
CA PRO A 260 -6.95 38.05 -7.58
C PRO A 260 -5.65 38.47 -6.88
N PRO A 261 -5.18 39.72 -7.06
CA PRO A 261 -4.02 40.23 -6.33
C PRO A 261 -4.20 40.07 -4.81
N GLY A 262 -3.14 39.62 -4.13
CA GLY A 262 -3.17 39.37 -2.68
C GLY A 262 -3.94 38.11 -2.27
N SER A 263 -4.38 37.28 -3.23
CA SER A 263 -5.05 36.00 -2.95
C SER A 263 -4.19 34.81 -3.37
N ARG A 264 -4.42 33.67 -2.72
CA ARG A 264 -3.92 32.35 -3.11
C ARG A 264 -4.80 31.75 -4.20
N SER A 265 -4.25 30.84 -5.00
CA SER A 265 -5.03 30.04 -5.95
C SER A 265 -6.09 29.21 -5.22
N LEU A 266 -7.22 28.98 -5.89
CA LEU A 266 -8.21 28.01 -5.45
C LEU A 266 -7.64 26.61 -5.62
N ARG A 267 -7.62 25.84 -4.52
CA ARG A 267 -6.98 24.54 -4.48
C ARG A 267 -7.83 23.55 -3.71
N CYS A 268 -8.37 22.57 -4.43
CA CYS A 268 -9.29 21.59 -3.90
C CYS A 268 -8.62 20.24 -3.53
N THR A 269 -7.50 20.29 -2.81
CA THR A 269 -6.69 19.09 -2.46
C THR A 269 -7.51 18.00 -1.79
N GLY A 270 -8.41 18.34 -0.86
CA GLY A 270 -9.23 17.35 -0.17
C GLY A 270 -10.20 16.62 -1.10
N VAL A 271 -10.79 17.34 -2.07
CA VAL A 271 -11.65 16.73 -3.09
C VAL A 271 -10.85 15.86 -4.04
N ALA A 272 -9.65 16.30 -4.45
CA ALA A 272 -8.77 15.51 -5.31
C ALA A 272 -8.40 14.16 -4.69
N LEU A 273 -8.00 14.15 -3.41
CA LEU A 273 -7.70 12.93 -2.66
C LEU A 273 -8.93 12.04 -2.47
N SER A 274 -10.09 12.63 -2.20
CA SER A 274 -11.36 11.90 -2.06
C SER A 274 -11.77 11.22 -3.37
N ILE A 275 -11.64 11.90 -4.50
CA ILE A 275 -11.92 11.34 -5.83
C ILE A 275 -10.92 10.23 -6.18
N ALA A 276 -9.63 10.41 -5.92
CA ALA A 276 -8.61 9.38 -6.13
C ALA A 276 -8.90 8.12 -5.29
N ALA A 277 -9.27 8.29 -4.03
CA ALA A 277 -9.70 7.19 -3.16
C ALA A 277 -11.00 6.53 -3.65
N GLY A 278 -11.95 7.33 -4.15
CA GLY A 278 -13.20 6.87 -4.76
C GLY A 278 -12.95 6.00 -6.00
N LEU A 279 -12.05 6.43 -6.89
CA LEU A 279 -11.60 5.67 -8.06
C LEU A 279 -10.99 4.32 -7.67
N LEU A 280 -10.06 4.32 -6.70
CA LEU A 280 -9.47 3.09 -6.15
C LEU A 280 -10.52 2.17 -5.52
N GLY A 281 -11.64 2.73 -5.08
CA GLY A 281 -12.77 1.98 -4.53
C GLY A 281 -13.42 0.98 -5.51
N ALA A 282 -13.15 1.06 -6.82
CA ALA A 282 -13.58 0.05 -7.80
C ALA A 282 -12.58 -1.11 -8.00
N CYS A 283 -11.43 -1.10 -7.31
CA CYS A 283 -10.51 -2.24 -7.26
C CYS A 283 -11.10 -3.39 -6.42
N SER A 284 -10.65 -4.63 -6.66
CA SER A 284 -11.01 -5.78 -5.84
C SER A 284 -10.57 -5.61 -4.38
N ALA A 285 -11.39 -6.08 -3.44
CA ALA A 285 -11.03 -6.07 -2.02
C ALA A 285 -9.70 -6.81 -1.78
N GLY A 286 -8.83 -6.23 -0.95
CA GLY A 286 -7.50 -6.78 -0.67
C GLY A 286 -6.41 -6.41 -1.69
N THR A 287 -6.74 -5.67 -2.76
CA THR A 287 -5.74 -5.14 -3.69
C THR A 287 -4.92 -4.04 -2.99
N PRO A 288 -3.58 -4.12 -2.96
CA PRO A 288 -2.77 -3.05 -2.39
C PRO A 288 -2.80 -1.83 -3.31
N THR A 289 -3.13 -0.67 -2.74
CA THR A 289 -3.25 0.59 -3.48
C THR A 289 -2.45 1.70 -2.81
N ARG A 290 -1.88 2.63 -3.59
CA ARG A 290 -1.15 3.79 -3.11
C ARG A 290 -1.60 5.04 -3.87
N ILE A 291 -1.94 6.10 -3.13
CA ILE A 291 -2.10 7.44 -3.70
C ILE A 291 -0.78 8.18 -3.48
N VAL A 292 -0.20 8.73 -4.55
CA VAL A 292 1.00 9.57 -4.50
C VAL A 292 0.59 10.97 -4.91
N ALA A 293 0.47 11.86 -3.92
CA ALA A 293 0.03 13.23 -4.14
C ALA A 293 1.22 14.20 -4.09
N LEU A 294 1.38 15.02 -5.14
CA LEU A 294 2.34 16.12 -5.20
C LEU A 294 1.53 17.42 -5.07
N VAL A 295 1.73 18.14 -3.97
CA VAL A 295 0.94 19.33 -3.60
C VAL A 295 1.87 20.51 -3.35
N GLY A 296 1.70 21.61 -4.08
CA GLY A 296 2.59 22.77 -4.02
C GLY A 296 2.18 23.85 -3.01
N GLY A 297 1.60 23.49 -1.85
CA GLY A 297 0.89 24.44 -0.95
C GLY A 297 -0.45 23.99 -0.34
N PRO A 298 -1.17 24.87 0.38
CA PRO A 298 -2.32 24.48 1.20
C PRO A 298 -3.62 24.32 0.42
N CYS A 299 -4.53 23.47 0.92
CA CYS A 299 -5.92 23.39 0.45
C CYS A 299 -6.66 24.69 0.82
N THR A 300 -7.24 25.36 -0.17
CA THR A 300 -7.93 26.68 -0.01
C THR A 300 -9.40 26.64 -0.45
N GLU A 301 -9.85 25.54 -1.06
CA GLU A 301 -11.24 25.34 -1.46
C GLU A 301 -11.72 23.92 -1.09
N GLY A 302 -13.00 23.83 -0.70
CA GLY A 302 -13.68 22.55 -0.49
C GLY A 302 -13.36 21.87 0.85
N PRO A 303 -13.84 20.63 1.04
CA PRO A 303 -13.50 19.79 2.18
C PRO A 303 -11.99 19.71 2.41
N GLY A 304 -11.57 19.86 3.67
CA GLY A 304 -10.14 19.87 4.01
C GLY A 304 -9.44 21.21 3.80
N THR A 305 -10.16 22.30 3.55
CA THR A 305 -9.60 23.67 3.53
C THR A 305 -8.80 23.96 4.80
N VAL A 306 -7.53 24.34 4.64
CA VAL A 306 -6.58 24.61 5.73
C VAL A 306 -6.45 26.11 6.01
N THR A 307 -6.59 26.93 4.97
CA THR A 307 -6.43 28.38 5.08
C THR A 307 -7.33 29.12 4.10
N HIS A 308 -7.63 30.37 4.40
CA HIS A 308 -8.41 31.24 3.53
C HIS A 308 -7.55 31.80 2.38
N LEU A 309 -8.22 32.32 1.36
CA LEU A 309 -7.57 32.79 0.13
C LEU A 309 -6.71 34.03 0.35
N ILE A 310 -7.05 34.90 1.30
CA ILE A 310 -6.41 36.21 1.48
C ILE A 310 -5.06 36.05 2.20
N LEU A 311 -4.01 36.63 1.62
CA LEU A 311 -2.73 36.83 2.27
C LEU A 311 -2.85 38.10 3.14
N LEU A 312 -2.88 37.92 4.47
CA LEU A 312 -2.80 39.03 5.45
C LEU A 312 -1.39 39.62 5.47
#